data_AF-A0A356X263-F1
#
_entry.id   AF-A0A356X263-F1
#
_cell.length_a   1.000
_cell.length_b   1.000
_cell.length_c   1.000
_cell.angle_alpha   90.00
_cell.angle_beta   90.00
_cell.angle_gamma   90.00
#
_symmetry.space_group_name_H-M   'P 1'
#
loop_
_entity.id
_entity.type
_entity.pdbx_description
1 polymer ?
#
loop_
_entity_poly.entity_id
_entity_poly.type
_entity_poly.pdbx_seq_one_letter_code
_entity_poly.pdbx_strand_id
1 'polypeptide(L)'
;GRGANYICENDSSFHIRVVCPLKNRIQTYAKKEGLPNGVAGEIVMAKDEERKSFVQYNFKRNVDHPGDYDLILNSNTYSIEQMVEMVIHAYELKTGVKLPRNHARKKALA
;
A
#
# COMPACT_ATOMS: atom_id res chain seq x y z
N GLY A 1 1.94 4.04 -5.54
CA GLY A 1 2.68 3.22 -6.53
C GLY A 1 3.30 4.09 -7.61
N ARG A 2 4.19 3.57 -8.46
CA ARG A 2 4.92 4.32 -9.51
C ARG A 2 5.78 5.49 -8.99
N GLY A 3 6.34 5.37 -7.79
CA GLY A 3 7.23 6.39 -7.22
C GLY A 3 6.53 7.70 -6.82
N ALA A 4 5.21 7.72 -6.67
CA ALA A 4 4.46 8.93 -6.31
C ALA A 4 4.99 9.62 -5.03
N ASN A 5 5.52 8.86 -4.06
CA ASN A 5 6.11 9.41 -2.84
C ASN A 5 7.44 10.16 -3.06
N TYR A 6 8.08 9.99 -4.23
CA TYR A 6 9.28 10.75 -4.62
C TYR A 6 8.98 11.83 -5.66
N ILE A 7 7.77 11.82 -6.22
CA ILE A 7 7.32 12.83 -7.21
C ILE A 7 6.56 13.94 -6.50
N CYS A 8 5.72 13.58 -5.52
CA CYS A 8 4.82 14.49 -4.83
C CYS A 8 5.41 14.95 -3.49
N GLU A 9 6.59 15.56 -3.48
CA GLU A 9 7.30 15.99 -2.27
C GLU A 9 6.84 17.37 -1.74
N ASN A 10 5.53 17.61 -1.66
CA ASN A 10 5.00 18.86 -1.07
C ASN A 10 4.54 18.65 0.38
N ASP A 11 4.49 19.74 1.16
CA ASP A 11 4.09 19.68 2.58
C ASP A 11 2.67 19.14 2.81
N SER A 12 1.81 19.24 1.79
CA SER A 12 0.44 18.73 1.83
C SER A 12 0.31 17.26 1.39
N SER A 13 1.40 16.64 0.96
CA SER A 13 1.41 15.24 0.56
C SER A 13 1.35 14.32 1.77
N PHE A 14 0.70 13.17 1.61
CA PHE A 14 0.66 12.13 2.63
C PHE A 14 0.97 10.79 1.97
N HIS A 15 2.08 10.18 2.37
CA HIS A 15 2.66 9.01 1.74
C HIS A 15 2.42 7.77 2.60
N ILE A 16 1.79 6.77 2.00
CA ILE A 16 1.41 5.54 2.69
C ILE A 16 2.04 4.35 1.97
N ARG A 17 2.60 3.42 2.74
CA ARG A 17 2.98 2.09 2.26
C ARG A 17 2.06 1.04 2.87
N VAL A 18 1.43 0.22 2.03
CA VAL A 18 0.68 -0.95 2.48
C VAL A 18 1.54 -2.19 2.29
N VAL A 19 1.70 -2.98 3.35
CA VAL A 19 2.50 -4.20 3.38
C VAL A 19 1.66 -5.38 3.83
N CYS A 20 2.12 -6.58 3.50
CA CYS A 20 1.53 -7.83 3.96
C CYS A 20 2.59 -8.94 3.85
N PRO A 21 2.67 -9.89 4.82
CA PRO A 21 3.60 -11.00 4.74
C PRO A 21 3.51 -11.73 3.40
N LEU A 22 4.65 -12.09 2.83
CA LEU A 22 4.74 -12.68 1.49
C LEU A 22 3.84 -13.91 1.33
N LYS A 23 3.86 -14.82 2.31
CA LYS A 23 3.02 -16.03 2.33
C LYS A 23 1.53 -15.69 2.14
N ASN A 24 1.04 -14.69 2.86
CA ASN A 24 -0.36 -14.27 2.82
C ASN A 24 -0.68 -13.63 1.47
N ARG A 25 0.20 -12.78 0.92
CA ARG A 25 0.04 -12.21 -0.43
C ARG A 25 -0.04 -13.29 -1.51
N ILE A 26 0.83 -14.30 -1.44
CA ILE A 26 0.83 -15.44 -2.37
C ILE A 26 -0.49 -16.19 -2.29
N GLN A 27 -0.95 -16.56 -1.09
CA GLN A 27 -2.20 -17.28 -0.90
C GLN A 27 -3.42 -16.49 -1.41
N THR A 28 -3.48 -15.19 -1.11
CA THR A 28 -4.55 -14.32 -1.59
C THR A 28 -4.54 -14.21 -3.11
N TYR A 29 -3.37 -14.01 -3.72
CA TYR A 29 -3.22 -13.91 -5.17
C TYR A 29 -3.56 -15.23 -5.87
N ALA A 30 -3.02 -16.35 -5.38
CA ALA A 30 -3.32 -17.70 -5.86
C ALA A 30 -4.82 -17.99 -5.87
N LYS A 31 -5.50 -17.72 -4.75
CA LYS A 31 -6.96 -17.90 -4.63
C LYS A 31 -7.74 -17.02 -5.61
N LYS A 32 -7.34 -15.75 -5.74
CA LYS A 32 -8.03 -14.80 -6.61
C LYS A 32 -7.92 -15.16 -8.09
N GLU A 33 -6.73 -15.59 -8.51
CA GLU A 33 -6.43 -15.86 -9.92
C GLU A 33 -6.60 -17.35 -10.30
N GLY A 34 -6.96 -18.22 -9.35
CA GLY A 34 -7.12 -19.65 -9.59
C GLY A 34 -5.81 -20.39 -9.89
N LEU A 35 -4.69 -19.92 -9.34
CA LEU A 35 -3.34 -20.41 -9.63
C LEU A 35 -2.78 -21.31 -8.51
N PRO A 36 -1.87 -22.25 -8.83
CA PRO A 36 -1.07 -22.92 -7.81
C PRO A 36 -0.20 -21.94 -7.03
N ASN A 37 -0.01 -22.19 -5.73
CA ASN A 37 0.78 -21.32 -4.85
C ASN A 37 2.22 -21.07 -5.35
N GLY A 38 2.86 -22.06 -5.97
CA GLY A 38 4.21 -21.91 -6.53
C GLY A 38 4.26 -20.84 -7.63
N VAL A 39 3.36 -20.97 -8.62
CA VAL A 39 3.22 -20.03 -9.74
C VAL A 39 2.83 -18.63 -9.23
N ALA A 40 1.87 -18.56 -8.31
CA ALA A 40 1.50 -17.30 -7.66
C ALA A 40 2.68 -16.66 -6.91
N GLY A 41 3.53 -17.48 -6.28
CA GLY A 41 4.75 -17.07 -5.61
C GLY A 41 5.73 -16.35 -6.53
N GLU A 42 6.05 -16.98 -7.65
CA GLU A 42 6.93 -16.42 -8.68
C GLU A 42 6.40 -15.08 -9.19
N ILE A 43 5.10 -15.00 -9.51
CA ILE A 43 4.49 -13.76 -10.01
C ILE A 43 4.55 -12.65 -8.95
N VAL A 44 4.20 -12.94 -7.70
CA VAL A 44 4.20 -11.95 -6.62
C VAL A 44 5.60 -11.42 -6.36
N MET A 45 6.60 -12.30 -6.26
CA MET A 45 8.00 -11.92 -6.06
C MET A 45 8.55 -11.13 -7.27
N ALA A 46 8.26 -11.57 -8.49
CA ALA A 46 8.66 -10.84 -9.70
C ALA A 46 8.07 -9.43 -9.74
N LYS A 47 6.80 -9.26 -9.33
CA LYS A 47 6.17 -7.94 -9.22
C LYS A 47 6.74 -7.07 -8.11
N ASP A 48 7.17 -7.65 -7.00
CA ASP A 48 7.87 -6.90 -5.95
C ASP A 48 9.23 -6.40 -6.45
N GLU A 49 10.00 -7.27 -7.11
CA GLU A 49 11.29 -6.92 -7.66
C GLU A 49 11.17 -5.87 -8.79
N GLU A 50 10.18 -6.03 -9.69
CA GLU A 50 9.89 -5.03 -10.73
C GLU A 50 9.65 -3.63 -10.12
N ARG A 51 8.86 -3.55 -9.05
CA ARG A 51 8.58 -2.28 -8.36
C ARG A 51 9.81 -1.71 -7.67
N LYS A 52 10.62 -2.55 -7.04
CA LYS A 52 11.87 -2.15 -6.38
C LYS A 52 12.88 -1.62 -7.40
N SER A 53 13.11 -2.39 -8.46
CA SER A 53 13.99 -2.03 -9.58
C SER A 53 13.53 -0.74 -10.27
N PHE A 54 12.22 -0.56 -10.49
CA PHE A 54 11.67 0.69 -11.03
C PHE A 54 12.04 1.90 -10.14
N VAL A 55 11.87 1.78 -8.83
CA VAL A 55 12.18 2.88 -7.90
C VAL A 55 13.67 3.16 -7.84
N GLN A 56 14.50 2.12 -7.74
CA GLN A 56 15.95 2.24 -7.72
C GLN A 56 16.48 2.87 -9.01
N TYR A 57 15.98 2.46 -10.17
CA TYR A 57 16.44 2.97 -11.46
C TYR A 57 16.10 4.45 -11.65
N ASN A 58 14.84 4.83 -11.42
CA ASN A 58 14.31 6.17 -11.75
C ASN A 58 14.59 7.21 -10.65
N PHE A 59 14.58 6.82 -9.38
CA PHE A 59 14.68 7.77 -8.26
C PHE A 59 15.96 7.61 -7.43
N LYS A 60 16.76 6.56 -7.67
CA LYS A 60 17.97 6.23 -6.88
C LYS A 60 17.67 6.06 -5.38
N ARG A 61 16.46 5.58 -5.06
CA ARG A 61 15.97 5.35 -3.70
C ARG A 61 15.67 3.88 -3.46
N ASN A 62 15.67 3.49 -2.18
CA ASN A 62 15.20 2.19 -1.76
C ASN A 62 13.72 2.28 -1.37
N VAL A 63 12.84 1.61 -2.12
CA VAL A 63 11.39 1.59 -1.86
C VAL A 63 11.02 1.00 -0.49
N ASP A 64 11.92 0.25 0.14
CA ASP A 64 11.72 -0.33 1.48
C ASP A 64 12.21 0.59 2.60
N HIS A 65 12.74 1.77 2.30
CA HIS A 65 13.16 2.72 3.32
C HIS A 65 11.93 3.25 4.08
N PRO A 66 11.80 2.98 5.40
CA PRO A 66 10.57 3.30 6.13
C PRO A 66 10.37 4.80 6.31
N GLY A 67 11.46 5.59 6.30
CA GLY A 67 11.41 7.05 6.43
C GLY A 67 10.83 7.79 5.22
N ASP A 68 10.56 7.08 4.11
CA ASP A 68 10.01 7.68 2.89
C ASP A 68 8.46 7.71 2.89
N TYR A 69 7.85 7.36 4.02
CA TYR A 69 6.41 7.25 4.21
C TYR A 69 5.99 7.85 5.55
N ASP A 70 4.83 8.49 5.57
CA ASP A 70 4.20 8.96 6.81
C ASP A 70 3.58 7.81 7.61
N LEU A 71 3.10 6.77 6.92
CA LEU A 71 2.47 5.62 7.54
C LEU A 71 2.72 4.33 6.77
N ILE A 72 3.07 3.26 7.49
CA ILE A 72 3.20 1.91 6.95
C ILE A 72 2.14 1.01 7.60
N LEU A 73 1.23 0.46 6.80
CA LEU A 73 0.09 -0.31 7.27
C LEU A 73 0.18 -1.77 6.84
N ASN A 74 0.01 -2.68 7.79
CA ASN A 74 -0.02 -4.11 7.51
C ASN A 74 -1.45 -4.59 7.24
N SER A 75 -1.75 -4.90 5.99
CA SER A 75 -3.09 -5.36 5.57
C SER A 75 -3.42 -6.79 5.99
N ASN A 76 -2.48 -7.49 6.63
CA ASN A 76 -2.77 -8.78 7.28
C ASN A 76 -3.29 -8.60 8.71
N THR A 77 -3.03 -7.45 9.34
CA THR A 77 -3.44 -7.17 10.72
C THR A 77 -4.77 -6.45 10.78
N TYR A 78 -5.00 -5.51 9.85
CA TYR A 78 -6.15 -4.61 9.89
C TYR A 78 -7.05 -4.82 8.67
N SER A 79 -8.36 -4.64 8.88
CA SER A 79 -9.32 -4.56 7.77
C SER A 79 -9.10 -3.30 6.93
N ILE A 80 -9.70 -3.26 5.75
CA ILE A 80 -9.63 -2.07 4.88
C ILE A 80 -10.24 -0.86 5.60
N GLU A 81 -11.36 -1.05 6.29
CA GLU A 81 -12.06 -0.01 7.03
C GLU A 81 -11.20 0.55 8.16
N GLN A 82 -10.56 -0.32 8.95
CA GLN A 82 -9.63 0.09 10.01
C GLN A 82 -8.42 0.84 9.44
N MET A 83 -7.86 0.38 8.31
CA MET A 83 -6.76 1.09 7.64
C MET A 83 -7.20 2.47 7.14
N VAL A 84 -8.39 2.60 6.58
CA VAL A 84 -8.94 3.88 6.14
C VAL A 84 -9.10 4.84 7.32
N GLU A 85 -9.62 4.37 8.46
CA GLU A 85 -9.74 5.20 9.67
C GLU A 85 -8.38 5.70 10.17
N MET A 86 -7.37 4.81 10.24
CA MET A 86 -6.01 5.19 10.62
C MET A 86 -5.39 6.19 9.64
N VAL A 87 -5.59 6.00 8.33
CA VAL A 87 -5.09 6.91 7.29
C VAL A 87 -5.73 8.28 7.42
N ILE A 88 -7.06 8.35 7.56
CA ILE A 88 -7.77 9.62 7.71
C ILE A 88 -7.23 10.34 8.95
N HIS A 89 -7.14 9.66 10.09
CA HIS A 89 -6.67 10.29 11.31
C HIS A 89 -5.24 10.83 11.19
N ALA A 90 -4.32 10.03 10.66
CA ALA A 90 -2.92 10.46 10.46
C ALA A 90 -2.80 11.60 9.43
N TYR A 91 -3.59 11.57 8.36
CA TYR A 91 -3.66 12.64 7.37
C TYR A 91 -4.11 13.97 7.98
N GLU A 92 -5.18 13.95 8.78
CA GLU A 92 -5.68 15.17 9.45
C GLU A 92 -4.64 15.73 10.44
N LEU A 93 -3.88 14.87 11.13
CA LEU A 93 -2.81 15.29 12.04
C LEU A 93 -1.65 15.96 11.30
N LYS A 94 -1.24 15.41 10.15
CA LYS A 94 -0.14 15.98 9.34
C LYS A 94 -0.55 17.29 8.66
N THR A 95 -1.72 17.30 8.03
CA THR A 95 -2.11 18.38 7.11
C THR A 95 -2.97 19.46 7.75
N GLY A 96 -3.58 19.19 8.91
CA GLY A 96 -4.57 20.07 9.54
C GLY A 96 -5.93 20.11 8.82
N VAL A 97 -6.05 19.45 7.66
CA VAL A 97 -7.29 19.42 6.87
C VAL A 97 -8.23 18.36 7.44
N LYS A 98 -9.46 18.74 7.80
CA LYS A 98 -10.50 17.80 8.27
C LYS A 98 -11.25 17.19 7.11
N LEU A 99 -11.37 15.86 7.10
CA LEU A 99 -12.09 15.14 6.07
C LEU A 99 -13.54 14.86 6.51
N PRO A 100 -14.52 14.92 5.60
CA PRO A 100 -15.90 14.57 5.92
C PRO A 100 -15.98 13.07 6.27
N ARG A 101 -16.57 12.76 7.44
CA ARG A 101 -16.79 11.38 7.91
C ARG A 101 -17.98 10.74 7.22
N ASN A 102 -17.91 10.56 5.90
CA ASN A 102 -18.94 9.83 5.16
C ASN A 102 -18.55 8.35 5.08
N HIS A 103 -18.86 7.58 6.15
CA HIS A 103 -18.63 6.12 6.21
C HIS A 103 -19.56 5.28 5.30
N ALA A 104 -20.14 5.86 4.25
CA ALA A 104 -21.13 5.21 3.41
C ALA A 104 -20.68 5.12 1.95
N ARG A 105 -19.74 4.22 1.66
CA ARG A 105 -19.82 3.47 0.40
C ARG A 105 -20.38 2.09 0.72
N LYS A 106 -21.69 1.97 0.49
CA LYS A 106 -22.46 0.72 0.49
C LYS A 106 -21.64 -0.43 -0.10
N LYS A 107 -21.72 -1.59 0.55
CA LYS A 107 -21.63 -2.92 -0.09
C LYS A 107 -22.23 -2.83 -1.50
N ALA A 108 -21.38 -2.82 -2.52
CA ALA A 108 -21.78 -3.04 -3.90
C ALA A 108 -20.67 -3.90 -4.51
N LEU A 109 -20.85 -5.21 -4.34
CA LEU A 109 -20.36 -6.35 -5.13
C LEU A 109 -20.54 -7.58 -4.24
N ALA A 110 -21.81 -7.97 -4.10
CA ALA A 110 -22.21 -9.35 -3.87
C ALA A 110 -22.29 -10.05 -5.23
#